data_AF-A0A9E4MBC3-F1
#
_entry.id   AF-A0A9E4MBC3-F1
#
_cell.length_a   1.000
_cell.length_b   1.000
_cell.length_c   1.000
_cell.angle_alpha   90.00
_cell.angle_beta   90.00
_cell.angle_gamma   90.00
#
_symmetry.space_group_name_H-M   'P 1'
#
loop_
_entity.id
_entity.type
_entity.pdbx_description
1 polymer ?
#
loop_
_entity_poly.entity_id
_entity_poly.type
_entity_poly.pdbx_seq_one_letter_code
_entity_poly.pdbx_strand_id
1 'polypeptide(L)'
;MEAVRFFNTEGPVRADDHYCIPPLERIDLEEVLDLVRSKKYFVLHAPRQTGKTSALLALRDLLNGGAAGDYRCVYANFEVGQAAREDT
;
A
#
# COMPACT_ATOMS: atom_id res chain seq x y z
N MET A 1 -28.23 -9.98 4.43
CA MET A 1 -27.63 -10.81 3.37
C MET A 1 -26.16 -10.41 3.31
N GLU A 2 -25.23 -11.32 3.60
CA GLU A 2 -23.81 -11.04 3.30
C GLU A 2 -23.66 -10.86 1.79
N ALA A 3 -23.04 -9.77 1.39
CA ALA A 3 -22.72 -9.53 -0.01
C ALA A 3 -21.71 -10.58 -0.46
N VAL A 4 -21.96 -11.23 -1.61
CA VAL A 4 -21.02 -12.18 -2.19
C VAL A 4 -19.83 -11.39 -2.70
N ARG A 5 -18.65 -11.62 -2.10
CA ARG A 5 -17.39 -11.03 -2.57
C ARG A 5 -17.07 -11.50 -3.98
N PHE A 6 -16.32 -10.70 -4.74
CA PHE A 6 -15.88 -11.05 -6.10
C PHE A 6 -14.39 -10.72 -6.33
N PHE A 7 -13.79 -11.28 -7.37
CA PHE A 7 -12.40 -10.97 -7.72
C PHE A 7 -12.34 -9.66 -8.52
N ASN A 8 -11.52 -8.71 -8.05
CA ASN A 8 -11.25 -7.48 -8.78
C ASN A 8 -9.92 -7.58 -9.53
N THR A 9 -9.94 -7.22 -10.82
CA THR A 9 -8.76 -7.19 -11.70
C THR A 9 -8.25 -5.77 -11.96
N GLU A 10 -8.97 -4.72 -11.55
CA GLU A 10 -8.68 -3.33 -11.89
C GLU A 10 -8.84 -2.35 -10.71
N GLY A 11 -7.91 -1.42 -10.53
CA GLY A 11 -7.99 -0.42 -9.44
C GLY A 11 -7.72 -0.99 -8.04
N PRO A 12 -7.97 -0.20 -6.97
CA PRO A 12 -7.69 -0.61 -5.60
C PRO A 12 -8.64 -1.71 -5.11
N VAL A 13 -8.06 -2.71 -4.45
CA VAL A 13 -8.81 -3.83 -3.88
C VAL A 13 -9.42 -3.43 -2.53
N ARG A 14 -10.75 -3.44 -2.42
CA ARG A 14 -11.51 -3.18 -1.19
C ARG A 14 -11.84 -4.50 -0.50
N ALA A 15 -11.41 -4.69 0.74
CA ALA A 15 -11.55 -5.97 1.45
C ALA A 15 -13.01 -6.34 1.77
N ASP A 16 -13.88 -5.35 1.88
CA ASP A 16 -15.31 -5.53 2.11
C ASP A 16 -16.02 -6.10 0.87
N ASP A 17 -15.57 -5.68 -0.32
CA ASP A 17 -16.22 -5.99 -1.60
C ASP A 17 -15.53 -7.14 -2.35
N HIS A 18 -14.22 -7.34 -2.14
CA HIS A 18 -13.39 -8.20 -2.99
C HIS A 18 -12.75 -9.37 -2.23
N TYR A 19 -12.56 -10.50 -2.92
CA TYR A 19 -11.66 -11.54 -2.45
C TYR A 19 -10.22 -11.03 -2.48
N CYS A 20 -9.59 -10.92 -1.32
CA CYS A 20 -8.21 -10.47 -1.22
C CYS A 20 -7.47 -11.09 -0.04
N ILE A 21 -6.20 -11.41 -0.25
CA ILE A 21 -5.25 -11.61 0.85
C ILE A 21 -5.11 -10.27 1.60
N PRO A 22 -4.96 -10.26 2.93
CA PRO A 22 -4.67 -9.03 3.67
C PRO A 22 -3.46 -8.27 3.09
N PRO A 23 -3.55 -6.95 2.85
CA PRO A 23 -2.48 -6.16 2.26
C PRO A 23 -1.13 -6.26 2.96
N LEU A 24 -1.13 -6.30 4.29
CA LEU A 24 0.09 -6.34 5.09
C LEU A 24 0.77 -7.72 5.10
N GLU A 25 0.03 -8.79 4.81
CA GLU A 25 0.62 -10.14 4.67
C GLU A 25 1.40 -10.33 3.35
N ARG A 26 1.28 -9.38 2.41
CA ARG A 26 2.01 -9.42 1.13
C ARG A 26 3.45 -8.92 1.23
N ILE A 27 3.84 -8.39 2.38
CA ILE A 27 5.18 -7.85 2.64
C ILE A 27 5.69 -8.43 3.95
N ASP A 28 7.01 -8.44 4.12
CA ASP A 28 7.60 -8.68 5.44
C ASP A 28 7.36 -7.44 6.31
N LEU A 29 6.26 -7.44 7.06
CA LEU A 29 5.86 -6.29 7.85
C LEU A 29 6.87 -5.99 8.97
N GLU A 30 7.46 -7.01 9.56
CA GLU A 30 8.41 -6.84 10.65
C GLU A 30 9.68 -6.15 10.14
N GLU A 31 10.24 -6.64 9.03
CA GLU A 31 11.40 -6.02 8.38
C GLU A 31 11.11 -4.57 7.98
N VAL A 32 9.95 -4.32 7.35
CA VAL A 32 9.58 -2.95 6.94
C VAL A 32 9.45 -2.02 8.13
N LEU A 33 8.83 -2.45 9.23
CA LEU A 33 8.70 -1.64 10.43
C LEU A 33 10.07 -1.37 11.08
N ASP A 34 11.01 -2.32 11.04
CA ASP A 34 12.39 -2.10 11.49
C ASP A 34 13.13 -1.07 10.65
N LEU A 35 12.93 -1.07 9.33
CA LEU A 35 13.49 -0.07 8.43
C LEU A 35 12.91 1.32 8.73
N VAL A 36 11.59 1.42 8.95
CA VAL A 36 10.92 2.67 9.35
C VAL A 36 11.46 3.18 10.69
N ARG A 37 11.52 2.32 11.72
CA ARG A 37 12.08 2.66 13.05
C ARG A 37 13.53 3.13 12.94
N SER A 38 14.30 2.52 12.04
CA SER A 38 15.70 2.87 11.76
C SER A 38 15.87 4.09 10.85
N LYS A 39 14.77 4.74 10.42
CA LYS A 39 14.76 5.87 9.48
C LYS A 39 15.47 5.58 8.15
N LYS A 40 15.35 4.33 7.67
CA LYS A 40 15.95 3.87 6.41
C LYS A 40 14.95 3.96 5.26
N TYR A 41 15.50 4.13 4.06
CA TYR A 41 14.73 3.99 2.82
C TYR A 41 14.71 2.52 2.37
N PHE A 42 13.62 2.11 1.73
CA PHE A 42 13.47 0.78 1.16
C PHE A 42 12.72 0.82 -0.16
N VAL A 43 12.89 -0.22 -0.97
CA VAL A 43 12.20 -0.39 -2.26
C VAL A 43 11.41 -1.69 -2.21
N LEU A 44 10.10 -1.60 -2.43
CA LEU A 44 9.26 -2.79 -2.57
C LEU A 44 9.32 -3.30 -4.02
N HIS A 45 10.17 -4.30 -4.26
CA HIS A 45 10.31 -4.93 -5.59
C HIS A 45 9.32 -6.08 -5.76
N ALA A 46 8.33 -5.92 -6.65
CA ALA A 46 7.42 -7.00 -7.04
C ALA A 46 6.88 -6.81 -8.47
N PRO A 47 6.44 -7.86 -9.18
CA PRO A 47 5.86 -7.78 -10.53
C PRO A 47 4.69 -6.79 -10.67
N ARG A 48 4.29 -6.47 -11.91
CA ARG A 48 3.12 -5.60 -12.14
C ARG A 48 1.86 -6.22 -11.52
N GLN A 49 0.97 -5.35 -11.02
CA GLN A 49 -0.35 -5.73 -10.46
C GLN A 49 -0.33 -6.70 -9.25
N THR A 50 0.78 -6.80 -8.52
CA THR A 50 0.88 -7.65 -7.31
C THR A 50 0.39 -7.00 -6.01
N GLY A 51 -0.29 -5.85 -6.08
CA GLY A 51 -0.85 -5.18 -4.91
C GLY A 51 0.14 -4.32 -4.09
N LYS A 52 1.30 -3.93 -4.67
CA LYS A 52 2.27 -3.02 -4.02
C LYS A 52 1.61 -1.74 -3.49
N THR A 53 0.80 -1.08 -4.31
CA THR A 53 0.08 0.14 -3.92
C THR A 53 -0.85 -0.12 -2.74
N SER A 54 -1.60 -1.23 -2.78
CA SER A 54 -2.49 -1.63 -1.68
C SER A 54 -1.73 -1.89 -0.39
N ALA A 55 -0.56 -2.53 -0.46
CA ALA A 55 0.29 -2.78 0.71
C ALA A 55 0.83 -1.46 1.31
N LEU A 56 1.28 -0.51 0.49
CA LEU A 56 1.75 0.80 0.95
C LEU A 56 0.64 1.65 1.59
N LEU A 57 -0.58 1.59 1.05
CA LEU A 57 -1.74 2.28 1.63
C LEU A 57 -2.12 1.68 2.99
N ALA A 58 -2.14 0.35 3.10
CA ALA A 58 -2.39 -0.31 4.38
C ALA A 58 -1.28 -0.04 5.40
N LEU A 59 -0.01 0.02 4.97
CA LEU A 59 1.12 0.39 5.84
C LEU A 59 0.96 1.81 6.36
N ARG A 60 0.58 2.77 5.51
CA ARG A 60 0.24 4.14 5.92
C ARG A 60 -0.84 4.14 6.99
N ASP A 61 -1.92 3.40 6.79
CA ASP A 61 -3.05 3.36 7.71
C ASP A 61 -2.66 2.73 9.05
N LEU A 62 -1.85 1.67 9.02
CA LEU A 62 -1.27 1.06 10.23
C LEU A 62 -0.42 2.06 11.00
N LEU A 63 0.50 2.76 10.32
CA LEU A 63 1.41 3.72 10.95
C LEU A 63 0.67 4.94 11.51
N ASN A 64 -0.40 5.38 10.84
CA ASN A 64 -1.23 6.49 11.31
C ASN A 64 -2.22 6.07 12.42
N GLY A 65 -2.66 4.81 12.44
CA GLY A 65 -3.69 4.29 13.34
C GLY A 65 -3.17 3.67 14.65
N GLY A 66 -1.86 3.46 14.79
CA GLY A 66 -1.26 2.95 16.03
C GLY A 66 -1.60 3.83 17.24
N ALA A 67 -1.78 3.19 18.41
CA ALA A 67 -2.32 3.77 19.66
C ALA A 67 -1.63 5.03 20.21
N ALA A 68 -0.55 5.53 19.58
CA ALA A 68 0.23 6.66 20.06
C ALA A 68 0.68 7.65 18.97
N GLY A 69 0.22 7.56 17.71
CA GLY A 69 0.53 8.59 16.71
C GLY A 69 2.03 8.85 16.48
N ASP A 70 2.87 7.82 16.65
CA ASP A 70 4.33 7.91 16.54
C ASP A 70 4.80 8.37 15.14
N TYR A 71 3.94 8.18 14.14
CA TYR A 71 4.21 8.55 12.75
C TYR A 71 3.04 9.31 12.14
N ARG A 72 3.38 10.25 11.25
CA ARG A 72 2.44 10.86 10.30
C ARG A 72 2.89 10.47 8.91
N CYS A 73 2.23 9.48 8.33
CA CYS A 73 2.55 8.93 7.03
C CYS A 73 1.70 9.58 5.95
N VAL A 74 2.38 10.10 4.92
CA VAL A 74 1.79 10.62 3.69
C VAL A 74 2.10 9.66 2.56
N TYR A 75 1.09 9.34 1.76
CA TYR A 75 1.27 8.63 0.50
C TYR A 75 1.27 9.64 -0.65
N ALA A 76 2.23 9.51 -1.55
CA ALA A 76 2.33 10.31 -2.76
C ALA A 76 2.53 9.38 -3.98
N ASN A 77 1.89 9.71 -5.09
CA ASN A 77 2.07 9.06 -6.38
C ASN A 77 2.60 10.10 -7.38
N PHE A 78 3.64 9.75 -8.14
CA PHE A 78 4.29 10.61 -9.14
C PHE A 78 4.00 10.19 -10.59
N GLU A 79 3.17 9.15 -10.81
CA GLU A 79 2.80 8.68 -12.15
C GLU A 79 2.18 9.79 -13.00
N VAL A 80 1.35 10.66 -12.41
CA VAL A 80 0.74 11.81 -13.11
C VAL A 80 1.79 12.77 -13.65
N GLY A 81 2.93 12.90 -12.96
CA GLY A 81 4.05 13.75 -13.38
C GLY A 81 4.84 13.19 -14.57
N GLN A 82 4.70 11.91 -14.92
CA GLN A 82 5.35 11.36 -16.10
C GLN A 82 4.82 11.95 -17.40
N ALA A 83 3.52 12.27 -17.47
CA ALA A 83 2.91 12.89 -18.65
C ALA A 83 3.50 14.28 -18.97
N ALA A 84 3.97 15.01 -17.94
CA ALA A 84 4.56 16.33 -18.10
C ALA A 84 6.01 16.32 -18.65
N ARG A 85 6.66 15.14 -18.75
CA ARG A 85 8.00 15.03 -19.36
C ARG A 85 7.98 15.13 -20.89
N GLU A 86 6.85 14.86 -21.52
CA GLU A 86 6.71 14.88 -22.98
C GLU A 86 6.27 16.26 -23.52
N ASP A 87 6.06 17.24 -22.62
CA ASP A 87 5.56 18.59 -22.91
C ASP A 87 6.71 19.62 -22.86
N THR A 88 7.86 19.28 -23.47
CA THR A 88 9.05 20.14 -23.62
C THR A 88 9.36 20.36 -25.09
#